data_AF-A0A1R1CC63-F1
#
_entry.id   AF-A0A1R1CC63-F1
#
_cell.length_a   1.000
_cell.length_b   1.000
_cell.length_c   1.000
_cell.angle_alpha   90.00
_cell.angle_beta   90.00
_cell.angle_gamma   90.00
#
_symmetry.space_group_name_H-M   'P 1'
#
loop_
_entity.id
_entity.type
_entity.pdbx_description
1 polymer ?
#
loop_
_entity_poly.entity_id
_entity_poly.type
_entity_poly.pdbx_seq_one_letter_code
_entity_poly.pdbx_strand_id
1 'polypeptide(L)'
;MEVLPLTARPEYDRLYVKFIYYFNVERDYFECHEVMEELWLEEGRAPLYQGLLQVAVGLYHHRNGNVSGAIKLFTAALEKLAGRQAEVMGIDLALLVADSQRYLQQLERMAEQPFTFYDLNIRVIDPNLDEAVGVLIANPPIPGVEEEEH
;
A
#
# COMPACT_ATOMS: atom_id res chain seq x y z
N MET A 1 -2.06 31.72 -29.55
CA MET A 1 -1.85 30.33 -29.08
C MET A 1 -1.39 30.43 -27.66
N GLU A 2 -2.32 30.21 -26.74
CA GLU A 2 -2.11 30.34 -25.30
C GLU A 2 -1.37 29.07 -24.85
N VAL A 3 -0.11 29.24 -24.41
CA VAL A 3 0.66 28.18 -23.76
C VAL A 3 -0.01 27.92 -22.41
N LEU A 4 -0.74 26.81 -22.31
CA LEU A 4 -1.26 26.32 -21.05
C LEU A 4 -0.06 26.12 -20.10
N PRO A 5 -0.11 26.61 -18.85
CA PRO A 5 0.94 26.36 -17.89
C PRO A 5 1.08 24.86 -17.70
N LEU A 6 2.33 24.37 -17.69
CA LEU A 6 2.66 23.01 -17.27
C LEU A 6 2.00 22.82 -15.91
N THR A 7 0.92 22.06 -15.88
CA THR A 7 0.05 21.85 -14.72
C THR A 7 0.92 21.53 -13.52
N ALA A 8 0.75 22.26 -12.41
CA ALA A 8 1.28 21.88 -11.11
C ALA A 8 0.86 20.42 -10.88
N ARG A 9 1.81 19.50 -11.07
CA ARG A 9 1.59 18.07 -10.86
C ARG A 9 1.35 17.92 -9.36
N PRO A 10 0.31 17.19 -8.91
CA PRO A 10 0.23 16.86 -7.49
C PRO A 10 1.46 16.03 -7.15
N GLU A 11 2.34 16.60 -6.34
CA GLU A 11 3.48 15.88 -5.79
C GLU A 11 2.93 14.93 -4.74
N TYR A 12 3.16 13.63 -4.95
CA TYR A 12 2.81 12.61 -3.97
C TYR A 12 3.80 12.66 -2.82
N ASP A 13 3.31 12.43 -1.60
CA ASP A 13 4.18 12.34 -0.44
C ASP A 13 5.27 11.27 -0.65
N ARG A 14 6.52 11.59 -0.30
CA ARG A 14 7.67 10.69 -0.50
C ARG A 14 7.47 9.34 0.19
N LEU A 15 6.89 9.30 1.39
CA LEU A 15 6.61 8.07 2.13
C LEU A 15 5.51 7.25 1.46
N TYR A 16 4.52 7.91 0.88
CA TYR A 16 3.48 7.23 0.09
C TYR A 16 4.07 6.57 -1.16
N VAL A 17 4.96 7.26 -1.89
CA VAL A 17 5.66 6.68 -3.06
C VAL A 17 6.53 5.49 -2.64
N LYS A 18 7.28 5.60 -1.53
CA LYS A 18 8.07 4.50 -0.95
C LYS A 18 7.18 3.31 -0.56
N PHE A 19 6.02 3.56 0.05
CA PHE A 19 5.07 2.50 0.39
C PHE A 19 4.65 1.69 -0.83
N ILE A 20 4.27 2.37 -1.93
CA ILE A 20 3.87 1.70 -3.18
C ILE A 20 5.05 0.90 -3.76
N TYR A 21 6.25 1.47 -3.76
CA TYR A 21 7.47 0.79 -4.18
C TYR A 21 7.71 -0.50 -3.38
N TYR A 22 7.74 -0.41 -2.05
CA TYR A 22 7.97 -1.59 -1.20
C TYR A 22 6.86 -2.62 -1.33
N PHE A 23 5.61 -2.19 -1.50
CA PHE A 23 4.47 -3.10 -1.64
C PHE A 23 4.48 -3.85 -2.98
N ASN A 24 4.70 -3.14 -4.08
CA ASN A 24 4.56 -3.68 -5.45
C ASN A 24 5.85 -4.29 -6.00
N VAL A 25 7.02 -3.71 -5.67
CA VAL A 25 8.31 -4.03 -6.28
C VAL A 25 9.11 -4.96 -5.37
N GLU A 26 9.54 -4.46 -4.21
CA GLU A 26 10.41 -5.24 -3.31
C GLU A 26 9.67 -6.34 -2.54
N ARG A 27 8.34 -6.21 -2.43
CA ARG A 27 7.51 -7.07 -1.58
C ARG A 27 7.97 -7.06 -0.12
N ASP A 28 8.52 -5.95 0.33
CA ASP A 28 8.98 -5.75 1.70
C ASP A 28 7.88 -5.10 2.54
N TYR A 29 7.06 -5.95 3.14
CA TYR A 29 5.95 -5.49 3.98
C TYR A 29 6.37 -4.98 5.35
N PHE A 30 7.62 -5.22 5.76
CA PHE A 30 8.18 -4.59 6.95
C PHE A 30 8.53 -3.13 6.62
N GLU A 31 9.20 -2.86 5.51
CA GLU A 31 9.45 -1.48 5.08
C GLU A 31 8.16 -0.72 4.73
N CYS A 32 7.13 -1.41 4.19
CA CYS A 32 5.79 -0.82 4.08
C CYS A 32 5.24 -0.35 5.43
N HIS A 33 5.52 -1.08 6.52
CA HIS A 33 5.06 -0.70 7.85
C HIS A 33 5.73 0.59 8.29
N GLU A 34 7.05 0.65 8.23
CA GLU A 34 7.83 1.80 8.70
C GLU A 34 7.39 3.09 7.99
N VAL A 35 7.40 3.11 6.65
CA VAL A 35 7.11 4.36 5.91
C VAL A 35 5.65 4.79 6.01
N MET A 36 4.71 3.84 6.09
CA MET A 36 3.29 4.19 6.18
C MET A 36 2.86 4.52 7.60
N GLU A 37 3.51 3.96 8.63
CA GLU A 37 3.29 4.39 10.01
C GLU A 37 3.74 5.85 10.21
N GLU A 38 4.93 6.20 9.70
CA GLU A 38 5.43 7.58 9.70
C GLU A 38 4.43 8.53 9.03
N LEU A 39 4.05 8.26 7.78
CA LEU A 39 3.07 9.08 7.05
C LEU A 39 1.72 9.17 7.77
N TRP A 40 1.23 8.03 8.31
CA TRP A 40 -0.04 8.00 9.03
C TRP A 40 0.00 8.88 10.29
N LEU A 41 1.13 8.94 11.00
CA LEU A 41 1.31 9.79 12.17
C LEU A 41 1.37 11.28 11.79
N GLU A 42 2.08 11.62 10.71
CA GLU A 42 2.23 13.00 10.22
C GLU A 42 0.91 13.57 9.70
N GLU A 43 0.14 12.78 8.96
CA GLU A 43 -1.11 13.18 8.32
C GLU A 43 -2.34 13.08 9.25
N GLY A 44 -2.13 13.24 10.56
CA GLY A 44 -3.22 13.32 11.54
C GLY A 44 -4.03 12.01 11.68
N ARG A 45 -3.41 10.86 11.40
CA ARG A 45 -3.97 9.53 11.56
C ARG A 45 -5.15 9.19 10.64
N ALA A 46 -5.12 9.65 9.40
CA ALA A 46 -6.16 9.37 8.41
C ALA A 46 -6.47 7.85 8.27
N PRO A 47 -7.76 7.42 8.29
CA PRO A 47 -8.12 6.00 8.21
C PRO A 47 -7.66 5.30 6.92
N LEU A 48 -7.49 6.04 5.82
CA LEU A 48 -7.02 5.51 4.53
C LEU A 48 -5.61 4.90 4.68
N TYR A 49 -4.65 5.68 5.22
CA TYR A 49 -3.28 5.24 5.42
C TYR A 49 -3.20 4.04 6.36
N GLN A 50 -3.97 4.07 7.45
CA GLN A 50 -4.06 2.93 8.35
C GLN A 50 -4.63 1.68 7.68
N GLY A 51 -5.61 1.82 6.79
CA GLY A 51 -6.16 0.70 6.02
C GLY A 51 -5.12 0.09 5.08
N LEU A 52 -4.39 0.92 4.33
CA LEU A 52 -3.31 0.48 3.45
C LEU A 52 -2.17 -0.22 4.22
N LEU A 53 -1.74 0.37 5.34
CA LEU A 53 -0.80 -0.22 6.28
C LEU A 53 -1.24 -1.62 6.72
N GLN A 54 -2.50 -1.75 7.15
CA GLN A 54 -3.03 -3.03 7.63
C GLN A 54 -3.11 -4.10 6.53
N VAL A 55 -3.31 -3.74 5.26
CA VAL A 55 -3.18 -4.70 4.14
C VAL A 55 -1.74 -5.23 4.05
N ALA A 56 -0.74 -4.36 4.06
CA ALA A 56 0.66 -4.76 3.99
C ALA A 56 1.07 -5.65 5.17
N VAL A 57 0.72 -5.25 6.40
CA VAL A 57 1.02 -6.03 7.61
C VAL A 57 0.22 -7.34 7.63
N GLY A 58 -1.00 -7.37 7.09
CA GLY A 58 -1.78 -8.60 6.91
C GLY A 58 -1.07 -9.63 6.03
N LEU A 59 -0.46 -9.18 4.92
CA LEU A 59 0.37 -10.02 4.05
C LEU A 59 1.64 -10.49 4.77
N TYR A 60 2.32 -9.61 5.50
CA TYR A 60 3.48 -9.97 6.32
C TYR A 60 3.15 -11.09 7.32
N HIS A 61 2.03 -10.98 8.02
CA HIS A 61 1.58 -11.99 8.97
C HIS A 61 1.31 -13.34 8.29
N HIS A 62 0.63 -13.35 7.13
CA HIS A 62 0.39 -14.60 6.42
C HIS A 62 1.69 -15.22 5.90
N ARG A 63 2.60 -14.42 5.34
CA ARG A 63 3.92 -14.85 4.87
C ARG A 63 4.71 -15.56 5.97
N ASN A 64 4.57 -15.10 7.21
CA ASN A 64 5.23 -15.66 8.39
C ASN A 64 4.42 -16.75 9.12
N GLY A 65 3.37 -17.29 8.48
CA GLY A 65 2.55 -18.38 9.03
C GLY A 65 1.55 -17.97 10.10
N ASN A 66 1.39 -16.68 10.38
CA ASN A 66 0.41 -16.16 11.34
C ASN A 66 -0.94 -15.88 10.68
N VAL A 67 -1.68 -16.94 10.36
CA VAL A 67 -3.01 -16.85 9.72
C VAL A 67 -3.99 -16.04 10.56
N SER A 68 -4.04 -16.24 11.89
CA SER A 68 -5.00 -15.53 12.74
C SER A 68 -4.74 -14.02 12.79
N GLY A 69 -3.47 -13.62 12.76
CA GLY A 69 -3.07 -12.22 12.70
C GLY A 69 -3.41 -11.60 11.35
N ALA A 70 -3.16 -12.34 10.26
CA ALA A 70 -3.53 -11.90 8.91
C ALA A 70 -5.04 -11.63 8.79
N ILE A 71 -5.89 -12.57 9.25
CA ILE A 71 -7.35 -12.40 9.25
C ILE A 71 -7.75 -11.10 9.96
N LYS A 72 -7.27 -10.89 11.19
CA LYS A 72 -7.60 -9.69 11.98
C LYS A 72 -7.23 -8.39 11.25
N LEU A 73 -6.05 -8.36 10.63
CA LEU A 73 -5.55 -7.17 9.95
C LEU A 73 -6.29 -6.90 8.65
N PHE A 74 -6.56 -7.93 7.84
CA PHE A 74 -7.38 -7.77 6.64
C PHE A 74 -8.81 -7.34 6.96
N THR A 75 -9.44 -7.90 8.00
CA THR A 75 -10.77 -7.45 8.45
C THR A 75 -10.76 -5.97 8.82
N ALA A 76 -9.80 -5.54 9.66
CA ALA A 76 -9.69 -4.15 10.08
C ALA A 76 -9.36 -3.20 8.91
N ALA A 77 -8.52 -3.64 7.96
CA ALA A 77 -8.20 -2.88 6.76
C ALA A 77 -9.47 -2.62 5.94
N LEU A 78 -10.27 -3.66 5.69
CA LEU A 78 -11.49 -3.55 4.92
C LEU A 78 -12.53 -2.63 5.56
N GLU A 79 -12.64 -2.62 6.89
CA GLU A 79 -13.50 -1.67 7.61
C GLU A 79 -13.09 -0.20 7.38
N LYS A 80 -11.79 0.08 7.32
CA LYS A 80 -11.26 1.44 7.12
C LYS A 80 -11.35 1.92 5.67
N LEU A 81 -11.23 0.97 4.73
CA LEU A 81 -11.28 1.24 3.29
C LEU A 81 -12.72 1.22 2.74
N ALA A 82 -13.68 0.68 3.50
CA ALA A 82 -15.08 0.62 3.11
C ALA A 82 -15.68 2.02 2.84
N GLY A 83 -16.50 2.11 1.78
CA GLY A 83 -17.23 3.34 1.44
C GLY A 83 -16.37 4.50 0.92
N ARG A 84 -15.07 4.27 0.71
CA ARG A 84 -14.18 5.22 0.04
C ARG A 84 -14.46 5.29 -1.46
N GLN A 85 -13.99 6.35 -2.10
CA GLN A 85 -14.00 6.46 -3.56
C GLN A 85 -13.21 5.30 -4.17
N ALA A 86 -13.69 4.80 -5.32
CA ALA A 86 -13.05 3.68 -6.01
C ALA A 86 -11.60 3.99 -6.42
N GLU A 87 -11.34 5.27 -6.71
CA GLU A 87 -10.04 5.81 -7.07
C GLU A 87 -9.67 6.86 -6.04
N VAL A 88 -8.49 6.75 -5.43
CA VAL A 88 -8.00 7.70 -4.43
C VAL A 88 -6.47 7.67 -4.41
N MET A 89 -5.82 8.81 -4.18
CA MET A 89 -4.35 8.90 -4.13
C MET A 89 -3.64 8.26 -5.34
N GLY A 90 -4.22 8.35 -6.54
CA GLY A 90 -3.61 7.81 -7.76
C GLY A 90 -3.64 6.27 -7.89
N ILE A 91 -4.40 5.58 -7.04
CA ILE A 91 -4.56 4.11 -7.08
C ILE A 91 -6.02 3.68 -7.30
N ASP A 92 -6.19 2.50 -7.90
CA ASP A 92 -7.47 1.77 -7.95
C ASP A 92 -7.71 1.07 -6.61
N LEU A 93 -8.29 1.81 -5.67
CA LEU A 93 -8.59 1.32 -4.33
C LEU A 93 -9.69 0.25 -4.37
N ALA A 94 -10.65 0.35 -5.29
CA ALA A 94 -11.70 -0.66 -5.43
C ALA A 94 -11.12 -2.05 -5.75
N LEU A 95 -10.12 -2.11 -6.65
CA LEU A 95 -9.42 -3.36 -6.95
C LEU A 95 -8.67 -3.91 -5.72
N LEU A 96 -7.94 -3.06 -5.00
CA LEU A 96 -7.22 -3.49 -3.79
C LEU A 96 -8.16 -4.03 -2.71
N VAL A 97 -9.32 -3.38 -2.53
CA VAL A 97 -10.36 -3.83 -1.58
C VAL A 97 -10.93 -5.17 -2.02
N ALA A 98 -11.25 -5.35 -3.31
CA ALA A 98 -11.75 -6.62 -3.83
C ALA A 98 -10.72 -7.75 -3.69
N ASP A 99 -9.44 -7.48 -3.96
CA ASP A 99 -8.35 -8.43 -3.78
C ASP A 99 -8.18 -8.83 -2.31
N SER A 100 -8.22 -7.84 -1.42
CA SER A 100 -8.12 -8.03 0.03
C SER A 100 -9.31 -8.82 0.59
N GLN A 101 -10.53 -8.61 0.07
CA GLN A 101 -11.71 -9.42 0.41
C GLN A 101 -11.54 -10.88 -0.02
N ARG A 102 -11.04 -11.13 -1.23
CA ARG A 102 -10.76 -12.50 -1.71
C ARG A 102 -9.71 -13.17 -0.86
N TYR A 103 -8.63 -12.45 -0.53
CA TYR A 103 -7.56 -12.95 0.31
C TYR A 103 -8.06 -13.32 1.72
N LEU A 104 -8.87 -12.45 2.34
CA LEU A 104 -9.49 -12.71 3.64
C LEU A 104 -10.38 -13.96 3.61
N GLN A 105 -11.23 -14.10 2.59
CA GLN A 105 -12.09 -15.29 2.44
C GLN A 105 -11.28 -16.58 2.30
N GLN A 106 -10.12 -16.54 1.64
CA GLN A 106 -9.21 -17.68 1.60
C GLN A 106 -8.62 -17.95 2.99
N LEU A 107 -8.09 -16.93 3.66
CA LEU A 107 -7.54 -17.05 5.02
C LEU A 107 -8.55 -17.67 6.01
N GLU A 108 -9.80 -17.25 5.98
CA GLU A 108 -10.88 -17.77 6.83
C GLU A 108 -11.15 -19.26 6.60
N ARG A 109 -10.82 -19.77 5.41
CA ARG A 109 -11.02 -21.18 5.01
C ARG A 109 -9.75 -22.01 5.10
N MET A 110 -8.67 -21.51 5.72
CA MET A 110 -7.38 -22.22 5.79
C MET A 110 -7.39 -23.59 6.40
N ALA A 111 -8.27 -23.85 7.37
CA ALA A 111 -8.40 -25.17 7.96
C ALA A 111 -8.97 -26.21 6.97
N GLU A 112 -9.77 -25.77 5.99
CA GLU A 112 -10.51 -26.65 5.07
C GLU A 112 -9.89 -26.69 3.67
N GLN A 113 -9.38 -25.55 3.21
CA GLN A 113 -8.90 -25.32 1.85
C GLN A 113 -7.62 -24.46 1.90
N PRO A 114 -6.47 -25.06 2.26
CA PRO A 114 -5.22 -24.31 2.36
C PRO A 114 -4.82 -23.73 0.99
N PHE A 115 -4.30 -22.52 1.00
CA PHE A 115 -3.66 -21.88 -0.14
C PHE A 115 -2.24 -21.46 0.22
N THR A 116 -1.39 -21.43 -0.79
CA THR A 116 -0.06 -20.85 -0.65
C THR A 116 -0.17 -19.33 -0.63
N PHE A 117 0.61 -18.70 0.23
CA PHE A 117 0.82 -17.26 0.21
C PHE A 117 1.08 -16.76 -1.22
N TYR A 118 0.46 -15.64 -1.56
CA TYR A 118 0.78 -14.83 -2.73
C TYR A 118 0.71 -13.35 -2.37
N ASP A 119 1.46 -12.53 -3.10
CA ASP A 119 1.47 -11.07 -2.94
C ASP A 119 0.27 -10.44 -3.67
N LEU A 120 -0.26 -9.35 -3.12
CA LEU A 120 -1.24 -8.48 -3.80
C LEU A 120 -0.51 -7.37 -4.57
N ASN A 121 -1.20 -6.71 -5.50
CA ASN A 121 -0.70 -5.52 -6.18
C ASN A 121 -1.62 -4.35 -5.95
N ILE A 122 -1.05 -3.18 -5.63
CA ILE A 122 -1.75 -1.92 -5.68
C ILE A 122 -1.66 -1.42 -7.12
N ARG A 123 -2.79 -1.38 -7.82
CA ARG A 123 -2.84 -0.88 -9.19
C ARG A 123 -2.75 0.65 -9.17
N VAL A 124 -1.62 1.17 -9.61
CA VAL A 124 -1.41 2.61 -9.87
C VAL A 124 -2.13 2.98 -11.16
N ILE A 125 -2.92 4.06 -11.10
CA ILE A 125 -3.72 4.58 -12.23
C ILE A 125 -3.34 6.00 -12.61
N ASP A 126 -2.70 6.76 -11.71
CA ASP A 126 -2.14 8.08 -12.03
C ASP A 126 -0.72 7.92 -12.59
N PRO A 127 -0.45 8.38 -13.83
CA PRO A 127 0.88 8.34 -14.43
C PRO A 127 1.95 9.08 -13.61
N ASN A 128 1.60 10.10 -12.82
CA ASN A 128 2.59 10.82 -12.01
C ASN A 128 3.07 9.97 -10.82
N LEU A 129 2.18 9.19 -10.21
CA LEU A 129 2.55 8.23 -9.17
C LEU A 129 3.39 7.10 -9.77
N ASP A 130 3.02 6.63 -10.96
CA ASP A 130 3.77 5.60 -11.69
C ASP A 130 5.19 6.07 -12.02
N GLU A 131 5.33 7.31 -12.53
CA GLU A 131 6.62 7.95 -12.78
C GLU A 131 7.46 8.06 -11.49
N ALA A 132 6.85 8.51 -10.38
CA ALA A 132 7.55 8.65 -9.10
C ALA A 132 8.04 7.30 -8.55
N VAL A 133 7.23 6.24 -8.64
CA VAL A 133 7.65 4.88 -8.28
C VAL A 133 8.74 4.39 -9.23
N GLY A 134 8.64 4.71 -10.52
CA GLY A 134 9.66 4.41 -11.52
C GLY A 134 11.04 5.00 -11.20
N VAL A 135 11.09 6.19 -10.60
CA VAL A 135 12.35 6.79 -10.12
C VAL A 135 12.98 5.95 -8.99
N LEU A 136 12.19 5.43 -8.06
CA LEU A 136 12.68 4.53 -7.00
C LEU A 136 13.11 3.16 -7.54
N ILE A 137 12.47 2.65 -8.60
CA ILE A 137 12.94 1.42 -9.26
C ILE A 137 14.33 1.63 -9.87
N ALA A 138 14.58 2.80 -10.49
CA ALA A 138 15.87 3.14 -11.05
C ALA A 138 16.92 3.46 -9.97
N ASN A 139 16.49 3.99 -8.83
CA ASN A 139 17.34 4.37 -7.70
C ASN A 139 16.71 3.86 -6.39
N PRO A 140 16.89 2.56 -6.06
CA PRO A 140 16.26 1.97 -4.89
C PRO A 140 16.62 2.72 -3.59
N PRO A 141 15.64 3.03 -2.73
CA PRO A 141 15.91 3.61 -1.42
C PRO A 141 16.71 2.62 -0.57
N ILE A 142 17.56 3.14 0.32
CA ILE A 142 18.27 2.32 1.29
C ILE A 142 17.37 2.16 2.53
N PRO A 143 16.96 0.93 2.89
CA PRO A 143 16.14 0.69 4.08
C PRO A 143 16.75 1.25 5.36
N GLY A 144 15.92 1.87 6.21
CA GLY A 144 16.33 2.38 7.53
C GLY A 144 17.33 3.55 7.52
N VAL A 145 17.60 4.19 6.38
CA VAL A 145 18.39 5.41 6.30
C VAL A 145 17.46 6.58 6.01
N GLU A 146 17.32 7.52 6.96
CA GLU A 146 16.72 8.82 6.70
C GLU A 146 17.56 9.52 5.63
N GLU A 147 16.96 9.86 4.49
CA GLU A 147 17.62 10.66 3.47
C GLU A 147 17.87 12.04 4.10
N GLU A 148 19.14 12.36 4.39
CA GLU A 148 19.53 13.69 4.86
C GLU A 148 19.04 14.72 3.83
N GLU A 149 18.07 15.55 4.21
CA GLU A 149 17.63 16.70 3.42
C GLU A 149 18.85 17.59 3.17
N HIS A 150 19.31 17.64 1.92
CA HIS A 150 20.46 18.40 1.48
C HIS A 150 20.03 19.71 0.78
#